data_AF-A0A6G3RPR9-F1
#
_entry.id   AF-A0A6G3RPR9-F1
#
_cell.length_a   1.000
_cell.length_b   1.000
_cell.length_c   1.000
_cell.angle_alpha   90.00
_cell.angle_beta   90.00
_cell.angle_gamma   90.00
#
_symmetry.space_group_name_H-M   'P 1'
#
loop_
_entity.id
_entity.type
_entity.pdbx_description
1 polymer ?
#
loop_
_entity_poly.entity_id
_entity_poly.type
_entity_poly.pdbx_seq_one_letter_code
_entity_poly.pdbx_strand_id
1 'polypeptide(L)'
;MLSALFAVLTALANAAGTVLQRVAARTVPRGDAFSPRLVRYLVHHRAWLAGIAVITAAAVLQALALAFGPLSLVQPILVLELPLALVIAQLFTRTTAPAGGWRACILTTAGLALLLGAAAPAEGGREVSAAAWSAALLAVGLGSAACTAIALPRPHGAARAALFGSASALAYALTATLMNSAIDTLEDSGALALAATWQTYGCVAAGACALFLLANAMESGPLIASQPALTLGEAAASLALGVLLNGDQLRAGWWIAPQAAGAAMVIWGVLLLSRLGPPRSAGPPT
;
A
#
# COMPACT_ATOMS: atom_id res chain seq x y z
N MET A 1 12.79 -22.31 10.17
CA MET A 1 13.86 -21.28 10.05
C MET A 1 13.89 -20.67 8.66
N LEU A 2 13.80 -21.47 7.59
CA LEU A 2 13.82 -20.98 6.21
C LEU A 2 12.62 -20.06 5.86
N SER A 3 11.41 -20.39 6.32
CA SER A 3 10.22 -19.54 6.16
C SER A 3 10.34 -18.18 6.83
N ALA A 4 10.83 -18.13 8.07
CA ALA A 4 11.07 -16.88 8.79
C ALA A 4 12.10 -16.00 8.07
N LEU A 5 13.17 -16.60 7.52
CA LEU A 5 14.16 -15.88 6.72
C LEU A 5 13.52 -15.27 5.47
N PHE A 6 12.76 -16.05 4.70
CA PHE A 6 12.08 -15.54 3.52
C PHE A 6 11.05 -14.47 3.84
N ALA A 7 10.27 -14.62 4.92
CA ALA A 7 9.32 -13.60 5.38
C ALA A 7 10.01 -12.27 5.73
N VAL A 8 11.18 -12.31 6.38
CA VAL A 8 11.97 -11.11 6.66
C VAL A 8 12.51 -10.48 5.37
N LEU A 9 13.00 -11.30 4.43
CA LEU A 9 13.47 -10.82 3.13
C LEU A 9 12.33 -10.20 2.31
N THR A 10 11.12 -10.77 2.35
CA THR A 10 9.92 -10.17 1.76
C THR A 10 9.62 -8.82 2.38
N ALA A 11 9.57 -8.71 3.72
CA ALA A 11 9.29 -7.46 4.40
C ALA A 11 10.33 -6.38 4.05
N LEU A 12 11.61 -6.75 3.95
CA LEU A 12 12.69 -5.85 3.53
C LEU A 12 12.52 -5.41 2.07
N ALA A 13 12.22 -6.34 1.17
CA ALA A 13 12.04 -6.06 -0.24
C ALA A 13 10.81 -5.17 -0.50
N ASN A 14 9.65 -5.47 0.09
CA ASN A 14 8.48 -4.61 -0.01
C ASN A 14 8.75 -3.20 0.53
N ALA A 15 9.39 -3.10 1.71
CA ALA A 15 9.76 -1.81 2.28
C ALA A 15 10.66 -1.00 1.33
N ALA A 16 11.68 -1.63 0.74
CA ALA A 16 12.57 -1.00 -0.23
C ALA A 16 11.84 -0.58 -1.51
N GLY A 17 10.99 -1.45 -2.06
CA GLY A 17 10.21 -1.18 -3.27
C GLY A 17 9.24 -0.01 -3.08
N THR A 18 8.53 0.02 -1.95
CA THR A 18 7.64 1.12 -1.56
C THR A 18 8.40 2.44 -1.42
N VAL A 19 9.60 2.43 -0.83
CA VAL A 19 10.46 3.63 -0.74
C VAL A 19 10.88 4.10 -2.14
N LEU A 20 11.35 3.21 -3.02
CA LEU A 20 11.75 3.54 -4.39
C LEU A 20 10.59 4.13 -5.20
N GLN A 21 9.39 3.56 -5.09
CA GLN A 21 8.19 4.08 -5.75
C GLN A 21 7.79 5.45 -5.21
N ARG A 22 7.88 5.67 -3.90
CA ARG A 22 7.64 7.01 -3.28
C ARG A 22 8.68 8.03 -3.70
N VAL A 23 9.94 7.64 -3.87
CA VAL A 23 11.00 8.50 -4.41
C VAL A 23 10.67 8.87 -5.86
N ALA A 24 10.32 7.90 -6.70
CA ALA A 24 9.91 8.15 -8.09
C ALA A 24 8.75 9.16 -8.16
N ALA A 25 7.71 8.96 -7.33
CA ALA A 25 6.56 9.86 -7.26
C ALA A 25 6.94 11.31 -6.85
N ARG A 26 7.97 11.49 -6.01
CA ARG A 26 8.45 12.82 -5.58
C ARG A 26 9.31 13.54 -6.62
N THR A 27 9.92 12.80 -7.55
CA THR A 27 10.77 13.38 -8.61
C THR A 27 10.00 13.80 -9.87
N VAL A 28 8.68 13.61 -9.87
CA VAL A 28 7.81 14.06 -10.94
C VAL A 28 7.86 15.60 -11.02
N PRO A 29 8.15 16.19 -12.21
CA PRO A 29 8.14 17.64 -12.39
C PRO A 29 6.78 18.26 -12.01
N ARG A 30 6.81 19.37 -11.25
CA ARG A 30 5.60 20.11 -10.85
C ARG A 30 4.95 20.76 -12.08
N GLY A 31 3.64 20.65 -12.25
CA GLY A 31 2.88 21.24 -13.36
C GLY A 31 2.49 20.28 -14.48
N ASP A 32 2.87 18.99 -14.38
CA ASP A 32 2.51 17.94 -15.36
C ASP A 32 1.32 17.06 -14.88
N ALA A 33 0.59 17.46 -13.83
CA ALA A 33 -0.64 16.79 -13.39
C ALA A 33 -1.61 16.57 -14.57
N PHE A 34 -2.12 15.34 -14.69
CA PHE A 34 -2.99 14.91 -15.80
C PHE A 34 -2.38 14.87 -17.21
N SER A 35 -1.05 14.93 -17.37
CA SER A 35 -0.42 14.78 -18.69
C SER A 35 -0.13 13.30 -19.04
N PRO A 36 -0.31 12.87 -20.30
CA PRO A 36 0.22 11.58 -20.80
C PRO A 36 1.74 11.46 -20.66
N ARG A 37 2.42 12.61 -20.52
CA ARG A 37 3.86 12.71 -20.27
C ARG A 37 4.22 12.15 -18.91
N LEU A 38 3.35 12.26 -17.89
CA LEU A 38 3.56 11.66 -16.58
C LEU A 38 3.62 10.14 -16.65
N VAL A 39 2.68 9.51 -17.38
CA VAL A 39 2.66 8.06 -17.58
C VAL A 39 3.92 7.62 -18.34
N ARG A 40 4.27 8.33 -19.42
CA ARG A 40 5.50 8.06 -20.16
C ARG A 40 6.76 8.23 -19.31
N TYR A 41 6.81 9.26 -18.47
CA TYR A 41 7.92 9.53 -17.56
C TYR A 41 8.07 8.38 -16.57
N LEU A 42 6.98 7.96 -15.91
CA LEU A 42 7.00 6.86 -14.95
C LEU A 42 7.49 5.56 -15.58
N VAL A 43 6.97 5.20 -16.76
CA VAL A 43 7.38 3.97 -17.48
C VAL A 43 8.87 3.96 -17.85
N HIS A 44 9.49 5.13 -18.02
CA HIS A 44 10.92 5.27 -18.32
C HIS A 44 11.76 5.59 -17.08
N HIS A 45 11.15 5.77 -15.91
CA HIS A 45 11.85 6.17 -14.70
C HIS A 45 12.45 4.94 -14.01
N ARG A 46 13.79 4.88 -13.96
CA ARG A 46 14.53 3.72 -13.44
C ARG A 46 14.16 3.33 -12.01
N ALA A 47 13.90 4.30 -11.13
CA ALA A 47 13.50 4.02 -9.76
C ALA A 47 12.10 3.39 -9.67
N TRP A 48 11.20 3.72 -10.61
CA TRP A 48 9.87 3.11 -10.69
C TRP A 48 9.95 1.65 -11.15
N LEU A 49 10.69 1.39 -12.23
CA LEU A 49 10.94 0.05 -12.73
C LEU A 49 11.67 -0.82 -11.70
N ALA A 50 12.66 -0.25 -10.99
CA ALA A 50 13.36 -0.93 -9.90
C ALA A 50 12.41 -1.23 -8.73
N GLY A 51 11.53 -0.31 -8.36
CA GLY A 51 10.51 -0.54 -7.33
C GLY A 51 9.56 -1.68 -7.70
N ILE A 52 9.10 -1.74 -8.95
CA ILE A 52 8.30 -2.86 -9.46
C ILE A 52 9.09 -4.16 -9.38
N ALA A 53 10.32 -4.20 -9.89
CA ALA A 53 11.13 -5.40 -9.87
C ALA A 53 11.39 -5.91 -8.44
N VAL A 54 11.63 -5.00 -7.49
CA VAL A 54 11.85 -5.32 -6.08
C VAL A 54 10.58 -5.86 -5.42
N ILE A 55 9.41 -5.28 -5.71
CA ILE A 55 8.12 -5.77 -5.21
C ILE A 55 7.77 -7.14 -5.82
N THR A 56 8.05 -7.34 -7.11
CA THR A 56 7.90 -8.66 -7.75
C THR A 56 8.84 -9.69 -7.11
N ALA A 57 10.08 -9.31 -6.79
CA ALA A 57 10.99 -10.19 -6.06
C ALA A 57 10.52 -10.48 -4.63
N ALA A 58 9.93 -9.49 -3.94
CA ALA A 58 9.34 -9.66 -2.62
C ALA A 58 8.19 -10.67 -2.65
N ALA A 59 7.32 -10.60 -3.67
CA ALA A 59 6.25 -11.56 -3.92
C ALA A 59 6.77 -12.99 -4.09
N VAL A 60 7.85 -13.19 -4.86
CA VAL A 60 8.50 -14.51 -5.00
C VAL A 60 9.05 -15.01 -3.65
N LEU A 61 9.70 -14.13 -2.88
CA LEU A 61 10.19 -14.47 -1.55
C LEU A 61 9.03 -14.81 -0.59
N GLN A 62 7.88 -14.16 -0.75
CA GLN A 62 6.70 -14.41 0.08
C GLN A 62 6.12 -15.80 -0.20
N ALA A 63 6.00 -16.15 -1.48
CA ALA A 63 5.57 -17.49 -1.89
C ALA A 63 6.50 -18.57 -1.33
N LEU A 64 7.82 -18.34 -1.38
CA LEU A 64 8.79 -19.22 -0.74
C LEU A 64 8.61 -19.28 0.78
N ALA A 65 8.31 -18.17 1.45
CA ALA A 65 8.08 -18.15 2.89
C ALA A 65 6.91 -19.03 3.30
N LEU A 66 5.82 -18.99 2.53
CA LEU A 66 4.61 -19.80 2.74
C LEU A 66 4.82 -21.26 2.36
N ALA A 67 5.57 -21.54 1.30
CA ALA A 67 5.94 -22.91 0.92
C ALA A 67 6.71 -23.64 2.04
N PHE A 68 7.47 -22.92 2.87
CA PHE A 68 8.27 -23.48 3.96
C PHE A 68 7.72 -23.24 5.37
N GLY A 69 6.54 -22.62 5.52
CA GLY A 69 6.03 -22.29 6.85
C GLY A 69 4.58 -21.83 6.90
N PRO A 70 3.94 -21.94 8.07
CA PRO A 70 2.53 -21.58 8.21
C PRO A 70 2.32 -20.07 8.08
N LEU A 71 1.20 -19.68 7.46
CA LEU A 71 0.77 -18.29 7.29
C LEU A 71 0.74 -17.51 8.61
N SER A 72 0.37 -18.18 9.71
CA SER A 72 0.35 -17.61 11.07
C SER A 72 1.72 -17.15 11.58
N LEU A 73 2.81 -17.65 10.98
CA LEU A 73 4.18 -17.20 11.25
C LEU A 73 4.62 -16.11 10.27
N VAL A 74 4.21 -16.19 9.00
CA VAL A 74 4.63 -15.27 7.93
C VAL A 74 3.95 -13.90 8.08
N GLN A 75 2.64 -13.85 8.31
CA GLN A 75 1.87 -12.60 8.39
C GLN A 75 2.39 -11.62 9.47
N PRO A 76 2.66 -12.04 10.72
CA PRO A 76 3.21 -11.12 11.73
C PRO A 76 4.57 -10.54 11.37
N ILE A 77 5.41 -11.31 10.66
CA ILE A 77 6.73 -10.84 10.21
C ILE A 77 6.57 -9.80 9.11
N LEU A 78 5.62 -9.98 8.19
CA LEU A 78 5.36 -9.01 7.12
C LEU A 78 4.91 -7.64 7.66
N VAL A 79 4.22 -7.59 8.80
CA VAL A 79 3.84 -6.32 9.45
C VAL A 79 5.07 -5.48 9.83
N LEU A 80 6.26 -6.08 9.98
CA LEU A 80 7.52 -5.36 10.21
C LEU A 80 8.00 -4.54 9.00
N GLU A 81 7.35 -4.66 7.84
CA GLU A 81 7.64 -3.83 6.67
C GLU A 81 7.59 -2.33 6.99
N LEU A 82 6.60 -1.88 7.78
CA LEU A 82 6.44 -0.46 8.11
C LEU A 82 7.66 0.15 8.85
N PRO A 83 8.14 -0.42 9.97
CA PRO A 83 9.35 0.08 10.62
C PRO A 83 10.59 -0.10 9.75
N LEU A 84 10.70 -1.17 8.96
CA LEU A 84 11.81 -1.36 8.02
C LEU A 84 11.81 -0.27 6.93
N ALA A 85 10.65 0.09 6.39
CA ALA A 85 10.52 1.17 5.42
C ALA A 85 10.96 2.51 6.00
N LEU A 86 10.66 2.77 7.27
CA LEU A 86 11.14 3.97 7.96
C LEU A 86 12.67 3.97 8.11
N VAL A 87 13.28 2.83 8.44
CA VAL A 87 14.74 2.69 8.51
C VAL A 87 15.39 2.88 7.14
N ILE A 88 14.88 2.20 6.11
CA ILE A 88 15.39 2.30 4.73
C ILE A 88 15.27 3.73 4.21
N ALA A 89 14.13 4.39 4.46
CA ALA A 89 13.95 5.78 4.09
C ALA A 89 15.01 6.69 4.75
N GLN A 90 15.27 6.52 6.05
CA GLN A 90 16.31 7.29 6.77
C GLN A 90 17.71 7.06 6.18
N LEU A 91 18.05 5.83 5.80
CA LEU A 91 19.32 5.51 5.16
C LEU A 91 19.45 6.16 3.77
N PHE A 92 18.37 6.14 2.98
CA PHE A 92 18.33 6.74 1.64
C PHE A 92 18.40 8.27 1.67
N THR A 93 17.66 8.90 2.58
CA THR A 93 17.62 10.37 2.69
C THR A 93 18.72 10.93 3.60
N ARG A 94 19.49 10.08 4.28
CA ARG A 94 20.51 10.45 5.28
C ARG A 94 19.97 11.39 6.37
N THR A 95 18.71 11.20 6.75
CA THR A 95 18.04 12.00 7.80
C THR A 95 17.60 11.11 8.95
N THR A 96 17.57 11.64 10.17
CA THR A 96 17.02 10.93 11.34
C THR A 96 15.52 11.18 11.46
N ALA A 97 14.75 10.13 11.72
CA ALA A 97 13.34 10.27 12.03
C ALA A 97 13.18 10.83 13.46
N PRO A 98 12.40 11.90 13.67
CA PRO A 98 12.13 12.40 15.01
C PRO A 98 11.44 11.32 15.87
N ALA A 99 11.60 11.37 17.19
CA ALA A 99 11.03 10.38 18.12
C ALA A 99 9.50 10.21 17.93
N GLY A 100 8.80 11.27 17.53
CA GLY A 100 7.38 11.19 17.16
C GLY A 100 7.12 10.30 15.94
N GLY A 101 7.99 10.31 14.93
CA GLY A 101 7.85 9.48 13.72
C GLY A 101 7.98 7.99 14.04
N TRP A 102 8.92 7.64 14.92
CA TRP A 102 9.05 6.30 15.46
C TRP A 102 7.82 5.86 16.26
N ARG A 103 7.31 6.72 17.16
CA ARG A 103 6.09 6.44 17.93
C ARG A 103 4.89 6.17 17.03
N ALA A 104 4.70 7.00 16.00
CA ALA A 104 3.64 6.84 15.02
C ALA A 104 3.78 5.53 14.23
N CYS A 105 5.01 5.20 13.80
CA CYS A 105 5.29 3.97 13.07
C CYS A 105 5.01 2.73 13.93
N ILE A 106 5.53 2.68 15.16
CA ILE A 106 5.31 1.59 16.09
C ILE A 106 3.83 1.43 16.41
N LEU A 107 3.12 2.53 16.66
CA LEU A 107 1.70 2.51 16.98
C LEU A 107 0.86 1.98 15.81
N THR A 108 1.16 2.40 14.58
CA THR A 108 0.48 1.93 13.37
C THR A 108 0.75 0.44 13.14
N THR A 109 2.00 0.02 13.31
CA THR A 109 2.44 -1.38 13.17
C THR A 109 1.75 -2.29 14.19
N ALA A 110 1.73 -1.88 15.46
CA ALA A 110 1.08 -2.60 16.54
C ALA A 110 -0.45 -2.65 16.36
N GLY A 111 -1.07 -1.55 15.92
CA GLY A 111 -2.49 -1.49 15.64
C GLY A 111 -2.90 -2.43 14.50
N LEU A 112 -2.12 -2.47 13.43
CA LEU A 112 -2.35 -3.38 12.31
C LEU A 112 -2.17 -4.85 12.73
N ALA A 113 -1.12 -5.17 13.49
CA ALA A 113 -0.91 -6.51 14.02
C ALA A 113 -2.08 -6.96 14.92
N LEU A 114 -2.59 -6.06 15.79
CA LEU A 114 -3.74 -6.33 16.64
C LEU A 114 -5.02 -6.52 15.82
N LEU A 115 -5.28 -5.65 14.85
CA LEU A 115 -6.44 -5.71 13.97
C LEU A 115 -6.45 -7.03 13.19
N LEU A 116 -5.36 -7.37 12.51
CA LEU A 116 -5.26 -8.58 11.70
C LEU A 116 -5.28 -9.85 12.57
N GLY A 117 -4.59 -9.84 13.71
CA GLY A 117 -4.60 -10.97 14.65
C GLY A 117 -5.98 -11.21 15.28
N ALA A 118 -6.74 -10.14 15.54
CA ALA A 118 -8.09 -10.23 16.09
C ALA A 118 -9.15 -10.54 15.02
N ALA A 119 -8.95 -10.05 13.80
CA ALA A 119 -9.76 -10.40 12.64
C ALA A 119 -9.59 -11.89 12.29
N ALA A 120 -8.34 -12.37 12.38
CA ALA A 120 -7.89 -13.71 12.00
C ALA A 120 -8.61 -14.18 10.72
N PRO A 121 -8.47 -13.43 9.61
CA PRO A 121 -9.09 -13.80 8.35
C PRO A 121 -8.61 -15.21 7.99
N ALA A 122 -9.54 -16.16 7.97
CA ALA A 122 -9.28 -17.47 7.41
C ALA A 122 -9.43 -17.30 5.90
N GLU A 123 -8.33 -17.44 5.16
CA GLU A 123 -8.36 -17.45 3.69
C GLU A 123 -9.38 -18.51 3.26
N GLY A 124 -10.53 -18.04 2.78
CA GLY A 124 -11.50 -18.92 2.16
C GLY A 124 -10.83 -19.49 0.92
N GLY A 125 -10.44 -20.77 0.94
CA GLY A 125 -9.79 -21.49 -0.17
C GLY A 125 -10.71 -21.69 -1.38
N ARG A 126 -11.34 -20.60 -1.84
CA ARG A 126 -12.38 -20.58 -2.85
C ARG A 126 -11.88 -19.72 -3.99
N GLU A 127 -11.79 -20.31 -5.18
CA GLU A 127 -11.49 -19.56 -6.40
C GLU A 127 -12.44 -18.37 -6.53
N VAL A 128 -11.85 -17.18 -6.62
CA VAL A 128 -12.60 -15.92 -6.72
C VAL A 128 -13.34 -15.90 -8.05
N SER A 129 -14.68 -15.90 -8.00
CA SER A 129 -15.51 -15.92 -9.21
C SER A 129 -15.26 -14.67 -10.09
N ALA A 130 -15.43 -14.83 -11.41
CA ALA A 130 -15.35 -13.71 -12.35
C ALA A 130 -16.34 -12.57 -12.00
N ALA A 131 -17.51 -12.92 -11.46
CA ALA A 131 -18.50 -11.95 -10.99
C ALA A 131 -17.97 -11.13 -9.81
N ALA A 132 -17.32 -11.76 -8.83
CA ALA A 132 -16.71 -11.07 -7.69
C ALA A 132 -15.59 -10.13 -8.15
N TRP A 133 -14.72 -10.58 -9.05
CA TRP A 133 -13.69 -9.72 -9.67
C TRP A 133 -14.29 -8.53 -10.40
N SER A 134 -15.34 -8.75 -11.20
CA SER A 134 -16.01 -7.66 -11.91
C SER A 134 -16.63 -6.64 -10.95
N ALA A 135 -17.25 -7.10 -9.86
CA ALA A 135 -17.82 -6.23 -8.83
C ALA A 135 -16.74 -5.43 -8.09
N ALA A 136 -15.62 -6.06 -7.74
CA ALA A 136 -14.49 -5.38 -7.09
C ALA A 136 -13.84 -4.33 -8.01
N LEU A 137 -13.57 -4.69 -9.27
CA LEU A 137 -13.02 -3.76 -10.27
C LEU A 137 -13.96 -2.58 -10.52
N LEU A 138 -15.28 -2.84 -10.61
CA LEU A 138 -16.29 -1.78 -10.74
C LEU A 138 -16.36 -0.91 -9.50
N ALA A 139 -16.37 -1.48 -8.30
CA ALA A 139 -16.44 -0.73 -7.05
C ALA A 139 -15.22 0.18 -6.86
N VAL A 140 -14.02 -0.36 -7.07
CA VAL A 140 -12.76 0.40 -7.02
C VAL A 140 -12.73 1.46 -8.12
N GLY A 141 -13.07 1.09 -9.36
CA GLY A 141 -13.09 2.00 -10.50
C GLY A 141 -14.05 3.17 -10.30
N LEU A 142 -15.28 2.90 -9.87
CA LEU A 142 -16.29 3.92 -9.58
C LEU A 142 -15.90 4.77 -8.37
N GLY A 143 -15.35 4.17 -7.32
CA GLY A 143 -14.87 4.89 -6.14
C GLY A 143 -13.75 5.87 -6.49
N SER A 144 -12.71 5.39 -7.20
CA SER A 144 -11.60 6.23 -7.66
C SER A 144 -12.07 7.31 -8.64
N ALA A 145 -12.99 6.98 -9.56
CA ALA A 145 -13.57 7.95 -10.49
C ALA A 145 -14.39 9.02 -9.76
N ALA A 146 -15.22 8.63 -8.78
CA ALA A 146 -16.00 9.56 -7.98
C ALA A 146 -15.11 10.50 -7.17
N CYS A 147 -14.12 9.96 -6.44
CA CYS A 147 -13.13 10.77 -5.73
C CYS A 147 -12.43 11.76 -6.65
N THR A 148 -12.03 11.32 -7.85
CA THR A 148 -11.37 12.15 -8.86
C THR A 148 -12.31 13.24 -9.41
N ALA A 149 -13.52 12.89 -9.81
CA ALA A 149 -14.52 13.83 -10.33
C ALA A 149 -14.91 14.89 -9.29
N ILE A 150 -14.95 14.49 -8.02
CA ILE A 150 -15.22 15.37 -6.88
C ILE A 150 -13.99 16.25 -6.54
N ALA A 151 -12.77 15.80 -6.85
CA ALA A 151 -11.52 16.54 -6.63
C ALA A 151 -11.24 17.60 -7.70
N LEU A 152 -11.49 17.28 -8.98
CA LEU A 152 -11.17 18.13 -10.13
C LEU A 152 -11.70 19.57 -10.07
N PRO A 153 -12.98 19.83 -9.72
CA PRO A 153 -13.51 21.20 -9.66
C PRO A 153 -13.06 21.97 -8.42
N ARG A 154 -12.38 21.32 -7.46
CA ARG A 154 -11.95 21.98 -6.22
C ARG A 154 -10.65 22.78 -6.41
N PRO A 155 -10.51 23.90 -5.68
CA PRO A 155 -9.24 24.61 -5.64
C PRO A 155 -8.16 23.74 -5.00
N HIS A 156 -6.89 24.04 -5.31
CA HIS A 156 -5.75 23.43 -4.62
C HIS A 156 -5.87 23.68 -3.12
N GLY A 157 -5.76 22.61 -2.32
CA GLY A 157 -5.97 22.61 -0.89
C GLY A 157 -6.06 21.20 -0.32
N ALA A 158 -6.16 21.12 1.00
CA ALA A 158 -6.16 19.87 1.76
C ALA A 158 -7.25 18.89 1.30
N ALA A 159 -8.46 19.38 1.01
CA ALA A 159 -9.58 18.55 0.57
C ALA A 159 -9.33 17.87 -0.80
N ARG A 160 -8.74 18.60 -1.75
CA ARG A 160 -8.40 18.05 -3.08
C ARG A 160 -7.29 17.01 -2.98
N ALA A 161 -6.26 17.29 -2.17
CA ALA A 161 -5.19 16.34 -1.89
C ALA A 161 -5.71 15.06 -1.22
N ALA A 162 -6.63 15.19 -0.25
CA ALA A 162 -7.24 14.04 0.42
C ALA A 162 -8.04 13.16 -0.55
N LEU A 163 -8.83 13.75 -1.46
CA LEU A 163 -9.64 12.99 -2.43
C LEU A 163 -8.79 12.23 -3.45
N PHE A 164 -7.75 12.86 -4.01
CA PHE A 164 -6.80 12.15 -4.87
C PHE A 164 -6.01 11.09 -4.08
N GLY A 165 -5.71 11.36 -2.81
CA GLY A 165 -5.14 10.38 -1.88
C GLY A 165 -6.04 9.16 -1.70
N SER A 166 -7.33 9.36 -1.45
CA SER A 166 -8.32 8.27 -1.36
C SER A 166 -8.46 7.49 -2.66
N ALA A 167 -8.49 8.17 -3.81
CA ALA A 167 -8.57 7.51 -5.11
C ALA A 167 -7.32 6.64 -5.38
N SER A 168 -6.14 7.15 -5.00
CA SER A 168 -4.87 6.42 -5.07
C SER A 168 -4.86 5.22 -4.12
N ALA A 169 -5.40 5.38 -2.91
CA ALA A 169 -5.48 4.33 -1.90
C ALA A 169 -6.33 3.14 -2.37
N LEU A 170 -7.48 3.41 -3.01
CA LEU A 170 -8.32 2.39 -3.63
C LEU A 170 -7.57 1.62 -4.73
N ALA A 171 -6.82 2.32 -5.58
CA ALA A 171 -6.01 1.69 -6.61
C ALA A 171 -4.82 0.88 -6.04
N TYR A 172 -4.19 1.35 -4.96
CA TYR A 172 -3.16 0.60 -4.24
C TYR A 172 -3.72 -0.67 -3.60
N ALA A 173 -4.88 -0.59 -2.95
CA ALA A 173 -5.56 -1.76 -2.38
C ALA A 173 -5.86 -2.80 -3.47
N LEU A 174 -6.40 -2.38 -4.61
CA LEU A 174 -6.60 -3.27 -5.76
C LEU A 174 -5.29 -3.88 -6.28
N THR A 175 -4.21 -3.09 -6.31
CA THR A 175 -2.87 -3.58 -6.69
C THR A 175 -2.41 -4.70 -5.75
N ALA A 176 -2.56 -4.51 -4.43
CA ALA A 176 -2.21 -5.51 -3.44
C ALA A 176 -3.06 -6.79 -3.59
N THR A 177 -4.37 -6.64 -3.82
CA THR A 177 -5.27 -7.77 -4.05
C THR A 177 -4.94 -8.56 -5.33
N LEU A 178 -4.65 -7.86 -6.44
CA LEU A 178 -4.21 -8.48 -7.69
C LEU A 178 -2.86 -9.17 -7.54
N MET A 179 -1.94 -8.56 -6.77
CA MET A 179 -0.65 -9.16 -6.45
C MET A 179 -0.83 -10.47 -5.68
N ASN A 180 -1.65 -10.49 -4.63
CA ASN A 180 -1.92 -11.72 -3.87
C ASN A 180 -2.48 -12.82 -4.78
N SER A 181 -3.49 -12.51 -5.61
CA SER A 181 -4.03 -13.50 -6.55
C SER A 181 -3.01 -13.99 -7.58
N ALA A 182 -2.09 -13.12 -8.02
CA ALA A 182 -1.00 -13.51 -8.90
C ALA A 182 0.01 -14.42 -8.18
N ILE A 183 0.29 -14.17 -6.90
CA ILE A 183 1.11 -15.03 -6.04
C ILE A 183 0.44 -16.40 -5.86
N ASP A 184 -0.85 -16.46 -5.56
CA ASP A 184 -1.58 -17.73 -5.45
C ASP A 184 -1.44 -18.55 -6.74
N THR A 185 -1.54 -17.89 -7.89
CA THR A 185 -1.36 -18.55 -9.20
C THR A 185 0.08 -19.04 -9.42
N LEU A 186 1.08 -18.30 -8.92
CA LEU A 186 2.48 -18.73 -8.96
C LEU A 186 2.70 -19.97 -8.09
N GLU A 187 2.07 -20.03 -6.92
CA GLU A 187 2.13 -21.18 -6.00
C GLU A 187 1.48 -22.42 -6.61
N ASP A 188 0.28 -22.28 -7.19
CA ASP A 188 -0.48 -23.42 -7.72
C ASP A 188 0.05 -23.91 -9.07
N SER A 189 0.44 -23.00 -9.96
CA SER A 189 0.65 -23.30 -11.39
C SER A 189 2.01 -22.84 -11.95
N GLY A 190 2.85 -22.21 -11.15
CA GLY A 190 4.23 -21.85 -11.49
C GLY A 190 4.40 -20.57 -12.33
N ALA A 191 5.66 -20.25 -12.64
CA ALA A 191 6.05 -18.94 -13.20
C ALA A 191 5.51 -18.64 -14.61
N LEU A 192 5.29 -19.67 -15.43
CA LEU A 192 4.67 -19.51 -16.75
C LEU A 192 3.19 -19.13 -16.64
N ALA A 193 2.48 -19.70 -15.67
CA ALA A 193 1.09 -19.35 -15.40
C ALA A 193 1.00 -17.91 -14.88
N LEU A 194 1.88 -17.50 -13.96
CA LEU A 194 1.98 -16.11 -13.50
C LEU A 194 2.09 -15.12 -14.67
N ALA A 195 2.93 -15.41 -15.67
CA ALA A 195 3.11 -14.54 -16.84
C ALA A 195 1.89 -14.52 -17.77
N ALA A 196 1.11 -15.61 -17.82
CA ALA A 196 -0.11 -15.71 -18.64
C ALA A 196 -1.34 -15.11 -17.95
N THR A 197 -1.29 -14.96 -16.62
CA THR A 197 -2.41 -14.51 -15.79
C THR A 197 -2.65 -13.01 -15.93
N TRP A 198 -3.92 -12.63 -16.13
CA TRP A 198 -4.28 -11.22 -16.35
C TRP A 198 -4.03 -10.35 -15.11
N GLN A 199 -4.07 -10.95 -13.90
CA GLN A 199 -3.82 -10.27 -12.63
C GLN A 199 -2.42 -9.64 -12.56
N THR A 200 -1.41 -10.26 -13.19
CA THR A 200 -0.05 -9.71 -13.27
C THR A 200 -0.04 -8.38 -14.02
N TYR A 201 -0.72 -8.31 -15.16
CA TYR A 201 -0.85 -7.08 -15.94
C TYR A 201 -1.77 -6.06 -15.27
N GLY A 202 -2.84 -6.55 -14.63
CA GLY A 202 -3.76 -5.73 -13.84
C GLY A 202 -3.06 -5.05 -12.67
N CYS A 203 -2.16 -5.75 -11.98
CA CYS A 203 -1.35 -5.21 -10.89
C CYS A 203 -0.48 -4.05 -11.36
N VAL A 204 0.22 -4.21 -12.50
CA VAL A 204 1.02 -3.13 -13.10
C VAL A 204 0.15 -1.92 -13.47
N ALA A 205 -1.00 -2.15 -14.10
CA ALA A 205 -1.92 -1.08 -14.49
C ALA A 205 -2.52 -0.34 -13.28
N ALA A 206 -2.95 -1.09 -12.27
CA ALA A 206 -3.49 -0.55 -11.02
C ALA A 206 -2.43 0.24 -10.24
N GLY A 207 -1.21 -0.27 -10.14
CA GLY A 207 -0.09 0.41 -9.49
C GLY A 207 0.31 1.71 -10.21
N ALA A 208 0.32 1.69 -11.54
CA ALA A 208 0.54 2.89 -12.35
C ALA A 208 -0.56 3.94 -12.13
N CYS A 209 -1.82 3.52 -12.10
CA CYS A 209 -2.97 4.38 -11.79
C CYS A 209 -2.86 4.97 -10.37
N ALA A 210 -2.52 4.14 -9.38
CA ALA A 210 -2.34 4.54 -8.00
C ALA A 210 -1.27 5.63 -7.85
N LEU A 211 -0.12 5.46 -8.51
CA LEU A 211 0.96 6.45 -8.53
C LEU A 211 0.58 7.74 -9.25
N PHE A 212 -0.14 7.63 -10.36
CA PHE A 212 -0.66 8.78 -11.07
C PHE A 212 -1.59 9.62 -10.18
N LEU A 213 -2.52 8.97 -9.48
CA LEU A 213 -3.43 9.63 -8.54
C LEU A 213 -2.67 10.19 -7.33
N LEU A 214 -1.64 9.48 -6.85
CA LEU A 214 -0.77 9.95 -5.79
C LEU A 214 -0.02 11.23 -6.18
N ALA A 215 0.54 11.29 -7.39
CA ALA A 215 1.21 12.49 -7.90
C ALA A 215 0.25 13.69 -7.91
N ASN A 216 -0.99 13.49 -8.37
CA ASN A 216 -2.04 14.51 -8.32
C ASN A 216 -2.39 14.92 -6.88
N ALA A 217 -2.39 13.99 -5.92
CA ALA A 217 -2.62 14.29 -4.51
C ALA A 217 -1.52 15.17 -3.92
N MET A 218 -0.26 14.88 -4.26
CA MET A 218 0.92 15.64 -3.81
C MET A 218 0.95 17.05 -4.40
N GLU A 219 0.53 17.22 -5.65
CA GLU A 219 0.45 18.54 -6.29
C GLU A 219 -0.73 19.36 -5.78
N SER A 220 -1.83 18.70 -5.41
CA SER A 220 -3.07 19.38 -5.06
C SER A 220 -3.09 20.04 -3.68
N GLY A 221 -2.14 19.74 -2.79
CA GLY A 221 -2.17 20.30 -1.43
C GLY A 221 -1.12 19.69 -0.48
N PRO A 222 -1.16 20.09 0.81
CA PRO A 222 -0.15 19.67 1.77
C PRO A 222 -0.17 18.15 1.99
N LEU A 223 1.02 17.52 1.99
CA LEU A 223 1.24 16.09 2.26
C LEU A 223 0.52 15.57 3.51
N ILE A 224 0.43 16.43 4.53
CA ILE A 224 -0.24 16.15 5.81
C ILE A 224 -1.72 15.80 5.61
N ALA A 225 -2.37 16.31 4.57
CA ALA A 225 -3.79 16.08 4.30
C ALA A 225 -4.06 14.78 3.54
N SER A 226 -3.17 14.37 2.63
CA SER A 226 -3.36 13.17 1.80
C SER A 226 -2.81 11.91 2.44
N GLN A 227 -1.79 12.02 3.30
CA GLN A 227 -1.15 10.85 3.90
C GLN A 227 -2.08 10.03 4.81
N PRO A 228 -2.97 10.65 5.63
CA PRO A 228 -3.99 9.89 6.35
C PRO A 228 -5.01 9.22 5.45
N ALA A 229 -5.46 9.92 4.42
CA ALA A 229 -6.42 9.39 3.46
C ALA A 229 -5.84 8.19 2.68
N LEU A 230 -4.54 8.24 2.34
CA LEU A 230 -3.82 7.15 1.69
C LEU A 230 -3.75 5.92 2.60
N THR A 231 -3.19 6.06 3.80
CA THR A 231 -2.96 4.89 4.67
C THR A 231 -4.27 4.28 5.19
N LEU A 232 -5.23 5.11 5.59
CA LEU A 232 -6.53 4.62 6.07
C LEU A 232 -7.40 4.10 4.94
N GLY A 233 -7.40 4.80 3.80
CA GLY A 233 -8.13 4.37 2.62
C GLY A 233 -7.63 3.03 2.10
N GLU A 234 -6.32 2.84 2.07
CA GLU A 234 -5.70 1.60 1.59
C GLU A 234 -6.02 0.46 2.55
N ALA A 235 -5.82 0.64 3.86
CA ALA A 235 -6.14 -0.39 4.85
C ALA A 235 -7.64 -0.78 4.83
N ALA A 236 -8.53 0.21 4.76
CA ALA A 236 -9.98 -0.03 4.71
C ALA A 236 -10.40 -0.72 3.40
N ALA A 237 -9.86 -0.27 2.26
CA ALA A 237 -10.17 -0.83 0.96
C ALA A 237 -9.63 -2.26 0.81
N SER A 238 -8.40 -2.52 1.29
CA SER A 238 -7.81 -3.86 1.27
C SER A 238 -8.63 -4.83 2.12
N LEU A 239 -9.10 -4.41 3.31
CA LEU A 239 -9.99 -5.23 4.14
C LEU A 239 -11.33 -5.49 3.43
N ALA A 240 -11.94 -4.46 2.84
CA ALA A 240 -13.20 -4.60 2.12
C ALA A 240 -13.08 -5.52 0.90
N LEU A 241 -11.98 -5.42 0.14
CA LEU A 241 -11.69 -6.29 -1.00
C LEU A 241 -11.45 -7.73 -0.57
N GLY A 242 -10.75 -7.97 0.55
CA GLY A 242 -10.58 -9.31 1.12
C GLY A 242 -11.92 -9.95 1.46
N VAL A 243 -12.80 -9.23 2.16
CA VAL A 243 -14.15 -9.72 2.51
C VAL A 243 -14.99 -9.96 1.24
N LEU A 244 -14.94 -9.06 0.26
CA LEU A 244 -15.76 -9.14 -0.95
C LEU A 244 -15.33 -10.26 -1.91
N LEU A 245 -14.02 -10.45 -2.10
CA LEU A 245 -13.47 -11.41 -3.07
C LEU A 245 -13.28 -12.79 -2.47
N ASN A 246 -12.69 -12.85 -1.28
CA ASN A 246 -12.31 -14.12 -0.64
C ASN A 246 -13.44 -14.67 0.25
N GLY A 247 -14.46 -13.85 0.53
CA GLY A 247 -15.54 -14.22 1.44
C GLY A 247 -15.06 -14.35 2.89
N ASP A 248 -13.96 -13.68 3.24
CA ASP A 248 -13.33 -13.78 4.56
C ASP A 248 -14.36 -13.51 5.66
N GLN A 249 -14.58 -14.51 6.51
CA GLN A 249 -15.42 -14.35 7.70
C GLN A 249 -14.56 -13.80 8.83
N LEU A 250 -14.73 -12.52 9.13
CA LEU A 250 -14.11 -11.88 10.28
C LEU A 250 -14.70 -12.47 11.56
N ARG A 251 -13.83 -12.75 12.55
CA ARG A 251 -14.30 -13.20 13.86
C ARG A 251 -15.22 -12.14 14.48
N ALA A 252 -16.45 -12.53 14.77
CA ALA A 252 -17.47 -11.67 15.39
C ALA A 252 -17.49 -11.80 16.92
N GLY A 253 -18.38 -11.05 17.58
CA GLY A 253 -18.55 -11.08 19.04
C GLY A 253 -17.51 -10.24 19.78
N TRP A 254 -16.89 -10.79 20.83
CA TRP A 254 -15.87 -10.07 21.63
C TRP A 254 -14.68 -9.58 20.79
N TRP A 255 -14.33 -10.30 19.71
CA TRP A 255 -13.20 -9.95 18.81
C TRP A 255 -13.38 -8.62 18.07
N ILE A 256 -14.59 -8.06 18.02
CA ILE A 256 -14.86 -6.74 17.46
C ILE A 256 -14.14 -5.65 18.27
N ALA A 257 -14.04 -5.81 19.60
CA ALA A 257 -13.38 -4.83 20.46
C ALA A 257 -11.86 -4.68 20.15
N PRO A 258 -11.04 -5.75 20.12
CA PRO A 258 -9.65 -5.64 19.72
C PRO A 258 -9.47 -5.26 18.25
N GLN A 259 -10.37 -5.64 17.33
CA GLN A 259 -10.35 -5.15 15.95
C GLN A 259 -10.53 -3.62 15.90
N ALA A 260 -11.56 -3.10 16.57
CA ALA A 260 -11.81 -1.66 16.66
C ALA A 260 -10.65 -0.90 17.33
N ALA A 261 -10.06 -1.48 18.38
CA ALA A 261 -8.88 -0.92 19.04
C ALA A 261 -7.66 -0.87 18.09
N GLY A 262 -7.39 -1.95 17.34
CA GLY A 262 -6.33 -1.99 16.34
C GLY A 262 -6.52 -0.95 15.24
N ALA A 263 -7.74 -0.82 14.71
CA ALA A 263 -8.10 0.21 13.75
C ALA A 263 -7.91 1.63 14.33
N ALA A 264 -8.32 1.86 15.57
CA ALA A 264 -8.12 3.13 16.26
C ALA A 264 -6.63 3.47 16.46
N MET A 265 -5.80 2.48 16.78
CA MET A 265 -4.34 2.65 16.88
C MET A 265 -3.71 3.03 15.54
N VAL A 266 -4.13 2.39 14.44
CA VAL A 266 -3.70 2.74 13.08
C VAL A 266 -4.08 4.19 12.77
N ILE A 267 -5.34 4.56 13.00
CA ILE A 267 -5.83 5.94 12.82
C ILE A 267 -5.00 6.92 13.65
N TRP A 268 -4.76 6.62 14.92
CA TRP A 268 -4.01 7.50 15.80
C TRP A 268 -2.54 7.64 15.40
N GLY A 269 -1.88 6.55 15.02
CA GLY A 269 -0.50 6.55 14.55
C GLY A 269 -0.34 7.40 13.30
N VAL A 270 -1.25 7.24 12.35
CA VAL A 270 -1.30 8.03 11.10
C VAL A 270 -1.54 9.52 11.37
N LEU A 271 -2.46 9.85 12.28
CA LEU A 271 -2.70 11.24 12.70
C LEU A 271 -1.50 11.83 13.46
N LEU A 272 -0.77 11.02 14.22
CA LEU A 272 0.46 11.46 14.87
C LEU A 272 1.55 11.76 13.84
N LEU A 273 1.68 10.92 12.81
CA LEU A 273 2.58 11.10 11.68
C LEU A 273 2.27 12.38 10.90
N SER A 274 0.99 12.65 10.62
CA SER A 274 0.58 13.84 9.88
C SER A 274 0.85 15.14 10.65
N ARG A 275 0.79 15.11 11.98
CA ARG A 275 1.09 16.27 12.84
C ARG A 275 2.57 16.63 12.93
N LEU A 276 3.49 15.76 12.48
CA LEU A 276 4.93 15.99 12.66
C LEU A 276 5.54 17.01 11.71
N GLY A 277 4.82 17.45 10.67
CA GLY A 277 5.28 18.50 9.74
C GLY A 277 6.52 18.12 8.92
N PRO A 278 6.78 18.79 7.77
CA PRO A 278 8.06 18.64 7.11
C PRO A 278 9.19 19.17 8.01
N PRO A 279 10.39 18.58 7.99
CA PRO A 279 11.54 19.11 8.71
C PRO A 279 11.76 20.57 8.29
N ARG A 280 11.95 21.46 9.27
CA ARG A 280 12.35 22.86 9.00
C ARG A 280 13.62 22.83 8.17
N SER A 281 13.53 23.26 6.91
CA SER A 281 14.71 23.55 6.09
C SER A 281 15.52 24.61 6.81
N ALA A 282 16.72 24.24 7.30
CA ALA A 282 17.69 25.20 7.78
C ALA A 282 17.96 26.21 6.65
N GLY A 283 17.73 27.50 6.94
CA GLY A 283 18.02 28.58 6.00
C GLY A 283 19.51 28.64 5.67
N PRO A 284 19.89 29.23 4.53
CA PRO A 284 21.30 29.32 4.13
C PRO A 284 22.10 30.12 5.18
N PRO A 285 23.37 29.75 5.43
CA PRO A 285 24.23 30.53 6.32
C PRO A 285 24.41 31.94 5.75
N THR A 286 24.15 32.93 6.60
CA THR A 286 24.41 34.36 6.36
C THR A 286 25.89 34.67 6.35
#